data_AF-A0A967WWX0-F1
#
_entry.id   AF-A0A967WWX0-F1
#
_cell.length_a   1.000
_cell.length_b   1.000
_cell.length_c   1.000
_cell.angle_alpha   90.00
_cell.angle_beta   90.00
_cell.angle_gamma   90.00
#
_symmetry.space_group_name_H-M   'P 1'
#
loop_
_entity.id
_entity.type
_entity.pdbx_description
1 polymer ?
#
loop_
_entity_poly.entity_id
_entity_poly.type
_entity_poly.pdbx_seq_one_letter_code
_entity_poly.pdbx_strand_id
1 'polypeptide(L)'
;MSITLQWVFDRLFEHFGPQHWWPGDTPFEVMVGAILTQNTSWTNVEKAIINLKANKALSAEVIAATPHPQLAEWLRPSGYFNIKAERLQNFCCWWLEEGRQQHLEQLPTHDLRH
;
A
#
# COMPACT_ATOMS: atom_id res chain seq x y z
N MET A 1 26.35 2.08 -30.40
CA MET A 1 26.11 2.33 -28.96
C MET A 1 25.45 1.09 -28.38
N SER A 2 25.97 0.57 -27.27
CA SER A 2 25.30 -0.48 -26.51
C SER A 2 24.17 0.16 -25.70
N ILE A 3 22.96 -0.37 -25.80
CA ILE A 3 21.85 0.03 -24.94
C ILE A 3 22.10 -0.57 -23.57
N THR A 4 22.30 0.28 -22.56
CA THR A 4 22.45 -0.12 -21.15
C THR A 4 21.18 0.21 -20.36
N LEU A 5 20.99 -0.42 -19.20
CA LEU A 5 19.87 -0.09 -18.30
C LEU A 5 19.89 1.38 -17.88
N GLN A 6 21.09 1.93 -17.62
CA GLN A 6 21.24 3.34 -17.30
C GLN A 6 20.78 4.24 -18.45
N TRP A 7 21.17 3.92 -19.69
CA TRP A 7 20.73 4.68 -20.86
C TRP A 7 19.22 4.67 -21.03
N VAL A 8 18.57 3.51 -20.81
CA VAL A 8 17.10 3.40 -20.87
C VAL A 8 16.44 4.23 -19.77
N PHE A 9 16.96 4.13 -18.53
CA PHE A 9 16.47 4.93 -17.40
C PHE A 9 16.58 6.44 -17.69
N ASP A 10 17.74 6.92 -18.13
CA ASP A 10 17.97 8.34 -18.39
C ASP A 10 17.00 8.88 -19.46
N ARG A 11 16.75 8.10 -20.52
CA ARG A 11 15.81 8.47 -21.59
C ARG A 11 14.37 8.54 -21.11
N LEU A 12 13.93 7.57 -20.31
CA LEU A 12 12.59 7.58 -19.74
C LEU A 12 12.43 8.72 -18.72
N PHE A 13 13.44 8.94 -17.89
CA PHE A 13 13.43 9.98 -16.88
C PHE A 13 13.44 11.39 -17.49
N GLU A 14 14.23 11.61 -18.55
CA GLU A 14 14.24 12.88 -19.29
C GLU A 14 12.88 13.18 -19.95
N HIS A 15 12.22 12.15 -20.48
CA HIS A 15 10.94 12.33 -21.17
C HIS A 15 9.76 12.52 -20.21
N PHE A 16 9.66 11.68 -19.18
CA PHE A 16 8.51 11.67 -18.27
C PHE A 16 8.74 12.55 -17.04
N GLY A 17 9.98 12.68 -16.56
CA GLY A 17 10.30 13.34 -15.29
C GLY A 17 9.78 12.56 -14.06
N PRO A 18 9.87 13.16 -12.85
CA PRO A 18 9.31 12.55 -11.64
C PRO A 18 7.80 12.30 -11.78
N GLN A 19 7.38 11.04 -11.77
CA GLN A 19 5.99 10.67 -12.03
C GLN A 19 5.08 10.73 -10.81
N HIS A 20 5.64 10.69 -9.60
CA HIS A 20 4.86 10.56 -8.36
C HIS A 20 3.81 9.43 -8.43
N TRP A 21 4.12 8.37 -9.17
CA TRP A 21 3.25 7.23 -9.52
C TRP A 21 2.67 6.45 -8.34
N TRP A 22 3.15 6.72 -7.12
CA TRP A 22 2.67 6.10 -5.89
C TRP A 22 2.68 7.11 -4.73
N PRO A 23 1.74 8.07 -4.72
CA PRO A 23 1.67 9.06 -3.65
C PRO A 23 1.18 8.38 -2.36
N GLY A 24 1.84 8.70 -1.24
CA GLY A 24 1.42 8.28 0.10
C GLY A 24 2.11 9.16 1.13
N ASP A 25 1.37 9.53 2.18
CA ASP A 25 1.90 10.42 3.22
C ASP A 25 2.88 9.69 4.15
N THR A 26 2.75 8.35 4.23
CA THR A 26 3.55 7.49 5.11
C THR A 26 3.88 6.15 4.45
N PRO A 27 4.96 5.45 4.87
CA PRO A 27 5.24 4.09 4.41
C PRO A 27 4.08 3.12 4.66
N PHE A 28 3.37 3.28 5.78
CA PHE A 28 2.17 2.48 6.06
C PHE A 28 1.09 2.68 4.99
N GLU A 29 0.78 3.93 4.62
CA GLU A 29 -0.17 4.21 3.55
C GLU A 29 0.26 3.60 2.21
N VAL A 30 1.56 3.64 1.89
CA VAL A 30 2.11 3.00 0.68
C VAL A 30 1.85 1.49 0.69
N MET A 31 2.05 0.82 1.83
CA MET A 31 1.78 -0.61 2.01
C MET A 31 0.29 -0.94 1.91
N VAL A 32 -0.58 -0.13 2.50
CA VAL A 32 -2.04 -0.25 2.34
C VAL A 32 -2.43 -0.15 0.87
N GLY A 33 -1.93 0.87 0.15
CA GLY A 33 -2.18 1.03 -1.28
C GLY A 33 -1.72 -0.18 -2.09
N ALA A 34 -0.62 -0.84 -1.70
CA ALA A 34 -0.04 -1.96 -2.46
C ALA A 34 -0.95 -3.19 -2.39
N ILE A 35 -1.51 -3.44 -1.21
CA ILE A 35 -2.52 -4.49 -1.00
C ILE A 35 -3.77 -4.20 -1.83
N LEU A 36 -4.21 -2.94 -1.86
CA LEU A 36 -5.45 -2.54 -2.54
C LEU A 36 -5.34 -2.50 -4.06
N THR A 37 -4.13 -2.42 -4.62
CA THR A 37 -3.90 -2.31 -6.08
C THR A 37 -4.15 -3.62 -6.84
N GLN A 38 -4.19 -4.77 -6.16
CA GLN A 38 -4.41 -6.06 -6.82
C GLN A 38 -5.75 -6.09 -7.57
N ASN A 39 -5.69 -6.35 -8.89
CA ASN A 39 -6.82 -6.36 -9.82
C ASN A 39 -7.68 -5.08 -9.78
N THR A 40 -7.05 -3.90 -9.69
CA THR A 40 -7.76 -2.62 -9.48
C THR A 40 -7.02 -1.44 -10.08
N SER A 41 -7.76 -0.47 -10.62
CA SER A 41 -7.19 0.79 -11.09
C SER A 41 -6.75 1.68 -9.93
N TRP A 42 -5.67 2.44 -10.12
CA TRP A 42 -5.17 3.36 -9.09
C TRP A 42 -6.25 4.35 -8.60
N THR A 43 -7.06 4.90 -9.51
CA THR A 43 -8.19 5.79 -9.16
C THR A 43 -9.18 5.17 -8.17
N ASN A 44 -9.36 3.84 -8.20
CA ASN A 44 -10.23 3.13 -7.27
C ASN A 44 -9.55 2.82 -5.94
N VAL A 45 -8.22 2.62 -5.95
CA VAL A 45 -7.41 2.54 -4.73
C VAL A 45 -7.45 3.87 -3.98
N GLU A 46 -7.25 4.99 -4.68
CA GLU A 46 -7.31 6.34 -4.11
C GLU A 46 -8.65 6.59 -3.41
N LYS A 47 -9.77 6.21 -4.04
CA LYS A 47 -11.11 6.32 -3.42
C LYS A 47 -11.21 5.49 -2.14
N ALA A 48 -10.68 4.27 -2.12
CA ALA A 48 -10.69 3.43 -0.92
C ALA A 48 -9.81 4.03 0.19
N ILE A 49 -8.64 4.57 -0.13
CA ILE A 49 -7.78 5.27 0.83
C ILE A 49 -8.47 6.53 1.38
N ILE A 50 -9.12 7.33 0.52
CA ILE A 50 -9.91 8.49 0.93
C ILE A 50 -11.02 8.07 1.89
N ASN A 51 -11.73 6.97 1.62
CA ASN A 51 -12.74 6.45 2.53
C ASN A 51 -12.15 6.08 3.91
N LEU A 52 -11.00 5.40 3.93
CA LEU A 52 -10.32 5.09 5.20
C LEU A 52 -9.93 6.37 5.95
N LYS A 53 -9.32 7.36 5.27
CA LYS A 53 -8.95 8.66 5.86
C LYS A 53 -10.17 9.40 6.41
N ALA A 54 -11.27 9.46 5.65
CA ALA A 54 -12.51 10.11 6.05
C ALA A 54 -13.13 9.48 7.30
N ASN A 55 -12.96 8.17 7.48
CA ASN A 55 -13.42 7.43 8.67
C ASN A 55 -12.37 7.39 9.79
N LYS A 56 -11.24 8.10 9.67
CA LYS A 56 -10.09 8.05 10.60
C LYS A 56 -9.58 6.63 10.83
N ALA A 57 -9.70 5.80 9.81
CA ALA A 57 -9.41 4.37 9.83
C ALA A 57 -8.08 4.00 9.18
N LEU A 58 -7.32 4.95 8.62
CA LEU A 58 -6.02 4.65 8.02
C LEU A 58 -4.92 4.51 9.10
N SER A 59 -5.05 3.51 9.96
CA SER A 59 -4.02 3.07 10.92
C SER A 59 -4.15 1.56 11.15
N ALA A 60 -3.04 0.90 11.49
CA ALA A 60 -3.03 -0.55 11.68
C ALA A 60 -3.97 -0.97 12.82
N GLU A 61 -3.98 -0.20 13.91
CA GLU A 61 -4.80 -0.45 15.10
C GLU A 61 -6.29 -0.40 14.76
N VAL A 62 -6.73 0.63 14.03
CA VAL A 62 -8.14 0.78 13.68
C VAL A 62 -8.56 -0.27 12.66
N ILE A 63 -7.74 -0.53 11.64
CA ILE A 63 -8.05 -1.54 10.61
C ILE A 63 -8.19 -2.93 11.24
N ALA A 64 -7.24 -3.34 12.08
CA ALA A 64 -7.26 -4.65 12.73
C ALA A 64 -8.50 -4.82 13.63
N ALA A 65 -8.92 -3.76 14.33
CA ALA A 65 -10.07 -3.79 15.22
C ALA A 65 -11.43 -3.58 14.53
N THR A 66 -11.46 -3.08 13.29
CA THR A 66 -12.71 -2.75 12.59
C THR A 66 -13.47 -4.04 12.23
N PRO A 67 -14.80 -4.11 12.46
CA PRO A 67 -15.60 -5.23 11.99
C PRO A 67 -15.45 -5.44 10.49
N HIS A 68 -15.18 -6.68 10.08
CA HIS A 68 -14.89 -7.02 8.69
C HIS A 68 -15.90 -6.43 7.68
N PRO A 69 -17.23 -6.50 7.87
CA PRO A 69 -18.19 -5.92 6.92
C PRO A 69 -18.06 -4.41 6.75
N GLN A 70 -17.69 -3.69 7.83
CA GLN A 70 -17.49 -2.24 7.79
C GLN A 70 -16.23 -1.87 7.02
N LEU A 71 -15.13 -2.59 7.25
CA LEU A 71 -13.90 -2.40 6.49
C LEU A 71 -14.11 -2.70 5.00
N ALA A 72 -14.78 -3.81 4.69
CA ALA A 72 -15.13 -4.19 3.32
C ALA A 72 -15.93 -3.08 2.62
N GLU A 73 -16.83 -2.41 3.32
CA GLU A 73 -17.60 -1.30 2.74
C GLU A 73 -16.73 -0.09 2.40
N TRP A 74 -15.80 0.30 3.27
CA TRP A 74 -14.85 1.38 2.97
C TRP A 74 -13.95 1.06 1.78
N LEU A 75 -13.59 -0.21 1.62
CA LEU A 75 -12.74 -0.71 0.53
C LEU A 75 -13.50 -1.02 -0.76
N ARG A 76 -14.84 -0.91 -0.79
CA ARG A 76 -15.70 -1.26 -1.92
C ARG A 76 -15.23 -0.72 -3.28
N PRO A 77 -14.77 0.55 -3.41
CA PRO A 77 -14.29 1.08 -4.69
C PRO A 77 -13.16 0.24 -5.32
N SER A 78 -12.35 -0.41 -4.49
CA SER A 78 -11.22 -1.21 -4.93
C SER A 78 -11.60 -2.60 -5.47
N GLY A 79 -12.85 -3.05 -5.42
CA GLY A 79 -13.22 -4.39 -5.90
C GLY A 79 -12.58 -5.55 -5.11
N TYR A 80 -13.13 -6.77 -5.22
CA TYR A 80 -12.74 -7.91 -4.37
C TYR A 80 -12.62 -7.54 -2.87
N PHE A 81 -13.49 -6.62 -2.43
CA PHE A 81 -13.29 -5.85 -1.20
C PHE A 81 -13.34 -6.72 0.07
N ASN A 82 -14.06 -7.84 0.06
CA ASN A 82 -14.06 -8.80 1.17
C ASN A 82 -12.67 -9.43 1.36
N ILE A 83 -12.07 -9.95 0.29
CA ILE A 83 -10.72 -10.55 0.34
C ILE A 83 -9.69 -9.48 0.69
N LYS A 84 -9.85 -8.26 0.18
CA LYS A 84 -8.96 -7.15 0.52
C LYS A 84 -9.08 -6.71 1.97
N ALA A 85 -10.30 -6.68 2.53
CA ALA A 85 -10.51 -6.39 3.94
C ALA A 85 -9.81 -7.44 4.82
N GLU A 86 -9.97 -8.73 4.51
CA GLU A 86 -9.31 -9.83 5.21
C GLU A 86 -7.77 -9.70 5.13
N ARG A 87 -7.22 -9.53 3.93
CA ARG A 87 -5.77 -9.40 3.73
C ARG A 87 -5.21 -8.18 4.44
N LEU A 88 -5.94 -7.06 4.41
CA LEU A 88 -5.53 -5.83 5.06
C LEU A 88 -5.56 -5.96 6.59
N GLN A 89 -6.55 -6.66 7.14
CA GLN A 89 -6.59 -7.00 8.57
C GLN A 89 -5.42 -7.89 8.96
N ASN A 90 -5.16 -8.97 8.22
CA ASN A 90 -4.05 -9.88 8.49
C ASN A 90 -2.70 -9.13 8.44
N PHE A 91 -2.50 -8.27 7.43
CA PHE A 91 -1.33 -7.42 7.33
C PHE A 91 -1.21 -6.49 8.55
N CYS A 92 -2.30 -5.85 8.99
CA CYS A 92 -2.24 -4.94 10.13
C CYS A 92 -1.95 -5.67 11.45
N CYS A 93 -2.50 -6.88 11.66
CA CYS A 93 -2.16 -7.69 12.82
C CYS A 93 -0.66 -8.03 12.84
N TRP A 94 -0.14 -8.57 11.73
CA TRP A 94 1.28 -8.87 11.58
C TRP A 94 2.16 -7.63 11.79
N TRP A 95 1.80 -6.50 11.17
CA TRP A 95 2.52 -5.24 11.29
C TRP A 95 2.63 -4.75 12.73
N LEU A 96 1.59 -4.94 13.54
CA LEU A 96 1.59 -4.60 14.95
C LEU A 96 2.44 -5.56 15.77
N GLU A 97 2.39 -6.86 15.47
CA GLU A 97 3.17 -7.92 16.12
C GLU A 97 4.68 -7.75 15.88
N GLU A 98 5.09 -7.40 14.66
CA GLU A 98 6.48 -7.15 14.28
C GLU A 98 7.05 -5.83 14.86
N GLY A 99 6.27 -5.05 15.60
CA GLY A 99 6.76 -3.77 16.14
C GLY A 99 6.79 -2.63 15.12
N ARG A 100 6.00 -2.74 14.05
CA ARG A 100 5.80 -1.71 13.01
C ARG A 100 7.11 -1.37 12.26
N GLN A 101 7.13 -0.19 11.63
CA GLN A 101 8.24 0.29 10.82
C GLN A 101 9.59 0.31 11.57
N GLN A 102 9.59 0.69 12.85
CA GLN A 102 10.82 0.85 13.64
C GLN A 102 11.62 -0.44 13.75
N HIS A 103 10.95 -1.58 13.82
CA HIS A 103 11.62 -2.88 13.85
C HIS A 103 12.09 -3.30 12.46
N LEU A 104 11.22 -3.19 11.46
CA LEU A 104 11.52 -3.62 10.09
C LEU A 104 12.70 -2.86 9.47
N GLU A 105 12.89 -1.58 9.81
CA GLU A 105 14.03 -0.78 9.37
C GLU A 105 15.38 -1.28 9.91
N GLN A 106 15.37 -2.03 11.01
CA GLN A 106 16.57 -2.61 11.62
C GLN A 106 16.93 -3.96 10.98
N LEU A 107 16.01 -4.55 10.22
CA LEU A 107 16.23 -5.83 9.57
C LEU A 107 17.05 -5.63 8.28
N PRO A 108 18.05 -6.49 8.04
CA PRO A 108 18.72 -6.55 6.75
C PRO A 108 17.72 -6.75 5.60
N THR A 109 17.98 -6.12 4.45
CA THR A 109 17.09 -6.22 3.28
C THR A 109 16.91 -7.67 2.78
N HIS A 110 17.86 -8.57 3.03
CA HIS A 110 17.72 -9.97 2.65
C HIS A 110 16.66 -10.68 3.51
N ASP A 111 16.57 -10.38 4.80
CA ASP A 111 15.57 -10.96 5.71
C ASP A 111 14.16 -10.46 5.37
N LEU A 112 14.03 -9.22 4.90
CA LEU A 112 12.74 -8.64 4.46
C LEU A 112 12.20 -9.25 3.15
N ARG A 113 12.99 -10.07 2.44
CA ARG A 113 12.63 -10.66 1.14
C ARG A 113 12.22 -12.13 1.21
N HIS A 114 12.24 -12.73 2.41
CA HIS A 114 11.97 -14.14 2.65
C HIS A 114 10.75 -14.31 3.57
#